data_AF-A0A957UJD4-F1
#
_entry.id   AF-A0A957UJD4-F1
#
_cell.length_a   1.000
_cell.length_b   1.000
_cell.length_c   1.000
_cell.angle_alpha   90.00
_cell.angle_beta   90.00
_cell.angle_gamma   90.00
#
_symmetry.space_group_name_H-M   'P 1'
#
loop_
_entity.id
_entity.type
_entity.pdbx_description
1 polymer ?
#
loop_
_entity_poly.entity_id
_entity_poly.type
_entity_poly.pdbx_seq_one_letter_code
_entity_poly.pdbx_strand_id
1 'polypeptide(L)'
;PHQLYLLFDAGSLGPLHCPGHGHADALSFELWSGEQALIIDPGTYQYPAGQWRDYFRSTAAHSTATVDGQNQSVFAGPFRVADMARAQLTAATLAEGALEVAGEHDGYMRLADPVVHQRRLRVHGAEYITITDSFIGEGEHDVVLHFHLTPCTVEQRDVSSAQAIFPGDVRLDVNVSSSVKGTLLTEEGWLSRSWYEKEPTPVLAYRVRVKLPTKITTHLVIKRNKT
;
A
#
# COMPACT_ATOMS: atom_id res chain seq x y z
N PRO A 1 13.64 -24.03 0.13
CA PRO A 1 12.71 -23.51 -0.89
C PRO A 1 12.25 -22.08 -0.56
N HIS A 2 12.40 -21.14 -1.49
CA HIS A 2 12.10 -19.72 -1.30
C HIS A 2 10.58 -19.51 -1.21
N GLN A 3 10.03 -19.49 0.01
CA GLN A 3 8.61 -19.25 0.24
C GLN A 3 8.30 -17.75 0.09
N LEU A 4 7.12 -17.46 -0.47
CA LEU A 4 6.58 -16.11 -0.57
C LEU A 4 5.32 -16.03 0.29
N TYR A 5 5.23 -15.02 1.15
CA TYR A 5 4.02 -14.75 1.93
C TYR A 5 3.46 -13.40 1.53
N LEU A 6 2.14 -13.37 1.30
CA LEU A 6 1.39 -12.18 0.98
C LEU A 6 0.21 -12.08 1.96
N LEU A 7 0.12 -10.96 2.66
CA LEU A 7 -1.08 -10.56 3.40
C LEU A 7 -1.74 -9.43 2.63
N PHE A 8 -3.05 -9.49 2.44
CA PHE A 8 -3.83 -8.45 1.75
C PHE A 8 -5.03 -8.07 2.62
N ASP A 9 -5.15 -6.79 2.94
CA ASP A 9 -6.25 -6.29 3.76
C ASP A 9 -7.39 -5.77 2.87
N ALA A 10 -8.50 -6.51 2.85
CA ALA A 10 -9.77 -6.06 2.28
C ALA A 10 -10.91 -6.15 3.30
N GLY A 11 -10.56 -6.12 4.59
CA GLY A 11 -11.50 -6.10 5.70
C GLY A 11 -12.12 -4.73 5.91
N SER A 12 -13.25 -4.69 6.62
CA SER A 12 -13.76 -3.43 7.14
C SER A 12 -12.80 -2.86 8.18
N LEU A 13 -12.69 -1.53 8.25
CA LEU A 13 -11.81 -0.76 9.16
C LEU A 13 -11.75 -1.28 10.61
N GLY A 14 -12.85 -1.83 11.09
CA GLY A 14 -12.97 -2.42 12.41
C GLY A 14 -14.43 -2.72 12.73
N PRO A 15 -14.70 -3.30 13.90
CA PRO A 15 -16.07 -3.51 14.36
C PRO A 15 -16.80 -2.16 14.45
N LEU A 16 -18.04 -2.10 13.97
CA LEU A 16 -18.86 -0.87 14.00
C LEU A 16 -19.00 -0.26 15.41
N HIS A 17 -18.92 -1.08 16.46
CA HIS A 17 -19.01 -0.64 17.85
C HIS A 17 -17.68 -0.13 18.43
N CYS A 18 -16.54 -0.32 17.75
CA CYS A 18 -15.23 0.15 18.18
C CYS A 18 -14.27 0.40 17.00
N PRO A 19 -14.58 1.33 16.07
CA PRO A 19 -13.76 1.56 14.89
C PRO A 19 -12.47 2.34 15.20
N GLY A 20 -12.31 2.82 16.44
CA GLY A 20 -11.22 3.70 16.85
C GLY A 20 -9.82 3.07 16.80
N HIS A 21 -9.72 1.74 16.74
CA HIS A 21 -8.46 1.03 16.57
C HIS A 21 -8.06 0.84 15.11
N GLY A 22 -8.99 1.00 14.17
CA GLY A 22 -8.73 0.90 12.74
C GLY A 22 -7.86 2.04 12.20
N HIS A 23 -7.16 1.71 11.12
CA HIS A 23 -6.29 2.58 10.33
C HIS A 23 -6.88 2.78 8.93
N ALA A 24 -6.56 3.86 8.22
CA ALA A 24 -7.11 4.10 6.88
C ALA A 24 -6.32 3.30 5.82
N ASP A 25 -6.26 1.99 5.98
CA ASP A 25 -5.32 1.06 5.35
C ASP A 25 -5.99 0.04 4.41
N ALA A 26 -7.22 0.30 3.97
CA ALA A 26 -7.91 -0.64 3.09
C ALA A 26 -7.12 -0.86 1.78
N LEU A 27 -7.10 -2.13 1.37
CA LEU A 27 -6.33 -2.65 0.23
C LEU A 27 -4.81 -2.53 0.40
N SER A 28 -4.33 -2.31 1.62
CA SER A 28 -2.92 -2.47 1.97
C SER A 28 -2.51 -3.94 1.87
N PHE A 29 -1.20 -4.16 1.82
CA PHE A 29 -0.64 -5.50 1.77
C PHE A 29 0.74 -5.53 2.39
N GLU A 30 1.12 -6.70 2.89
CA GLU A 30 2.50 -7.02 3.28
C GLU A 30 3.07 -8.10 2.38
N LEU A 31 4.37 -8.03 2.12
CA LEU A 31 5.07 -8.96 1.25
C LEU A 31 6.36 -9.43 1.90
N TRP A 32 6.51 -10.74 2.03
CA TRP A 32 7.67 -11.38 2.62
C TRP A 32 8.27 -12.40 1.67
N SER A 33 9.61 -12.44 1.62
CA SER A 33 10.40 -13.44 0.90
C SER A 33 11.19 -14.27 1.91
N GLY A 34 10.68 -15.44 2.26
CA GLY A 34 11.18 -16.22 3.39
C GLY A 34 11.01 -15.42 4.68
N GLU A 35 12.09 -15.26 5.44
CA GLU A 35 12.12 -14.47 6.68
C GLU A 35 12.31 -12.96 6.45
N GLN A 36 12.61 -12.54 5.20
CA GLN A 36 12.82 -11.14 4.87
C GLN A 36 11.49 -10.46 4.50
N ALA A 37 11.01 -9.58 5.37
CA ALA A 37 9.94 -8.63 5.06
C ALA A 37 10.43 -7.61 4.01
N LEU A 38 9.70 -7.49 2.91
CA LEU A 38 10.00 -6.53 1.84
C LEU A 38 9.10 -5.30 1.95
N ILE A 39 7.79 -5.53 2.02
CA ILE A 39 6.76 -4.52 2.22
C ILE A 39 6.06 -4.84 3.53
N ILE A 40 5.92 -3.86 4.41
CA ILE A 40 5.46 -4.04 5.79
C ILE A 40 4.45 -2.97 6.18
N ASP A 41 3.54 -3.28 7.11
CA ASP A 41 2.74 -2.27 7.79
C ASP A 41 3.64 -1.38 8.69
N PRO A 42 3.39 -0.05 8.78
CA PRO A 42 4.17 0.84 9.62
C PRO A 42 3.96 0.60 11.13
N GLY A 43 2.90 -0.09 11.55
CA GLY A 43 2.53 -0.31 12.95
C GLY A 43 1.73 0.85 13.56
N THR A 44 1.59 0.85 14.89
CA THR A 44 0.69 1.79 15.60
C THR A 44 1.42 2.94 16.29
N TYR A 45 2.67 2.71 16.75
CA TYR A 45 3.49 3.63 17.53
C TYR A 45 2.91 4.11 18.87
N GLN A 46 1.80 4.85 18.87
CA GLN A 46 1.18 5.39 20.07
C GLN A 46 -0.34 5.45 19.94
N TYR A 47 -1.02 5.56 21.09
CA TYR A 47 -2.46 5.75 21.17
C TYR A 47 -2.93 7.17 21.49
N PRO A 48 -2.24 7.95 22.35
CA PRO A 48 -2.62 9.33 22.59
C PRO A 48 -2.70 10.14 21.30
N ALA A 49 -3.62 11.10 21.27
CA ALA A 49 -3.78 12.01 20.14
C ALA A 49 -2.48 12.78 19.86
N GLY A 50 -2.21 13.07 18.59
CA GLY A 50 -1.05 13.83 18.14
C GLY A 50 -0.56 13.37 16.79
N GLN A 51 0.38 14.13 16.22
CA GLN A 51 0.85 13.95 14.85
C GLN A 51 1.24 12.51 14.49
N TRP A 52 1.83 11.76 15.42
CA TRP A 52 2.25 10.39 15.15
C TRP A 52 1.07 9.42 15.10
N ARG A 53 0.09 9.56 16.00
CA ARG A 53 -1.15 8.79 15.91
C ARG A 53 -1.87 9.07 14.59
N ASP A 54 -1.89 10.32 14.16
CA ASP A 54 -2.52 10.73 12.91
C ASP A 54 -1.76 10.19 11.68
N TYR A 55 -0.42 10.23 11.71
CA TYR A 55 0.44 9.65 10.68
C TYR A 55 0.25 8.13 10.55
N PHE A 56 0.44 7.37 11.64
CA PHE A 56 0.44 5.91 11.60
C PHE A 56 -0.93 5.32 11.22
N ARG A 57 -2.02 6.09 11.34
CA ARG A 57 -3.36 5.68 10.88
C ARG A 57 -3.71 6.20 9.50
N SER A 58 -2.90 7.09 8.91
CA SER A 58 -3.20 7.73 7.64
C SER A 58 -3.02 6.75 6.48
N THR A 59 -3.78 6.90 5.41
CA THR A 59 -3.64 6.09 4.20
C THR A 59 -2.25 6.19 3.59
N ALA A 60 -1.63 7.36 3.66
CA ALA A 60 -0.27 7.58 3.16
C ALA A 60 0.79 6.75 3.92
N ALA A 61 0.48 6.29 5.14
CA ALA A 61 1.39 5.44 5.93
C ALA A 61 1.27 3.95 5.58
N HIS A 62 0.33 3.53 4.73
CA HIS A 62 0.15 2.13 4.36
C HIS A 62 0.41 1.89 2.88
N SER A 63 0.73 0.65 2.53
CA SER A 63 1.03 0.25 1.14
C SER A 63 -0.23 0.17 0.28
N THR A 64 -0.92 1.29 0.09
CA THR A 64 -2.17 1.46 -0.65
C THR A 64 -2.16 2.82 -1.40
N ALA A 65 -3.30 3.31 -1.85
CA ALA A 65 -3.38 4.54 -2.65
C ALA A 65 -4.10 5.67 -1.92
N THR A 66 -3.57 6.90 -2.05
CA THR A 66 -4.26 8.17 -1.72
C THR A 66 -4.81 8.85 -2.97
N VAL A 67 -5.98 9.47 -2.86
CA VAL A 67 -6.58 10.32 -3.90
C VAL A 67 -6.73 11.75 -3.33
N ASP A 68 -6.21 12.74 -4.05
CA ASP A 68 -6.20 14.17 -3.68
C ASP A 68 -5.65 14.45 -2.28
N GLY A 69 -4.65 13.65 -1.88
CA GLY A 69 -4.00 13.73 -0.57
C GLY A 69 -4.90 13.33 0.61
N GLN A 70 -6.05 12.70 0.36
CA GLN A 70 -7.03 12.34 1.39
C GLN A 70 -6.85 10.91 1.91
N ASN A 71 -7.24 10.69 3.16
CA ASN A 71 -7.34 9.34 3.76
C ASN A 71 -8.64 8.64 3.33
N GLN A 72 -8.61 7.33 3.15
CA GLN A 72 -9.79 6.53 2.81
C GLN A 72 -10.86 6.58 3.91
N SER A 73 -10.45 6.61 5.18
CA SER A 73 -11.31 6.83 6.35
C SER A 73 -10.94 8.16 7.04
N VAL A 74 -11.94 8.87 7.57
CA VAL A 74 -11.76 10.19 8.21
C VAL A 74 -11.82 10.05 9.72
N PHE A 75 -10.76 10.46 10.42
CA PHE A 75 -10.67 10.38 11.87
C PHE A 75 -11.13 11.68 12.55
N ALA A 76 -11.81 11.55 13.69
CA ALA A 76 -12.31 12.67 14.50
C ALA A 76 -11.76 12.61 15.93
N GLY A 77 -10.45 12.40 16.06
CA GLY A 77 -9.73 12.19 17.32
C GLY A 77 -9.09 10.79 17.42
N PRO A 78 -8.51 10.45 18.58
CA PRO A 78 -7.63 9.28 18.72
C PRO A 78 -8.35 7.93 18.56
N PHE A 79 -9.66 7.90 18.81
CA PHE A 79 -10.50 6.69 18.78
C PHE A 79 -11.87 6.90 18.15
N ARG A 80 -12.06 7.99 17.40
CA ARG A 80 -13.33 8.25 16.67
C ARG A 80 -13.07 8.32 15.19
N VAL A 81 -14.03 7.81 14.43
CA VAL A 81 -14.02 7.82 12.97
C VAL A 81 -15.29 8.52 12.51
N ALA A 82 -15.14 9.60 11.74
CA ALA A 82 -16.24 10.38 11.17
C ALA A 82 -16.80 9.72 9.91
N ASP A 83 -15.92 9.12 9.10
CA ASP A 83 -16.28 8.43 7.87
C ASP A 83 -15.42 7.17 7.71
N MET A 84 -16.05 6.05 7.40
CA MET A 84 -15.42 4.73 7.33
C MET A 84 -15.47 4.23 5.89
N ALA A 85 -14.31 4.03 5.29
CA ALA A 85 -14.22 3.29 4.04
C ALA A 85 -14.80 1.88 4.24
N ARG A 86 -15.67 1.47 3.32
CA ARG A 86 -16.18 0.11 3.23
C ARG A 86 -15.35 -0.63 2.21
N ALA A 87 -14.48 -1.52 2.68
CA ALA A 87 -13.72 -2.40 1.82
C ALA A 87 -14.38 -3.78 1.72
N GLN A 88 -14.21 -4.41 0.57
CA GLN A 88 -14.67 -5.77 0.33
C GLN A 88 -13.69 -6.56 -0.54
N LEU A 89 -13.55 -7.85 -0.24
CA LEU A 89 -12.82 -8.81 -1.07
C LEU A 89 -13.68 -9.18 -2.29
N THR A 90 -13.15 -8.97 -3.48
CA THR A 90 -13.85 -9.25 -4.75
C THR A 90 -13.32 -10.49 -5.47
N ALA A 91 -12.09 -10.92 -5.16
CA ALA A 91 -11.55 -12.21 -5.60
C ALA A 91 -10.51 -12.74 -4.62
N ALA A 92 -10.49 -14.06 -4.41
CA ALA A 92 -9.37 -14.77 -3.80
C ALA A 92 -9.27 -16.14 -4.45
N THR A 93 -8.10 -16.44 -5.03
CA THR A 93 -7.84 -17.71 -5.71
C THR A 93 -6.44 -18.18 -5.36
N LEU A 94 -6.37 -19.44 -4.93
CA LEU A 94 -5.13 -20.16 -4.69
C LEU A 94 -5.18 -21.47 -5.49
N ALA A 95 -4.49 -21.49 -6.63
CA ALA A 95 -4.32 -22.66 -7.47
C ALA A 95 -2.83 -22.96 -7.66
N GLU A 96 -2.48 -24.15 -8.14
CA GLU A 96 -1.09 -24.52 -8.40
C GLU A 96 -0.41 -23.48 -9.31
N GLY A 97 0.56 -22.74 -8.75
CA GLY A 97 1.34 -21.73 -9.47
C GLY A 97 0.67 -20.37 -9.68
N ALA A 98 -0.56 -20.16 -9.21
CA ALA A 98 -1.29 -18.90 -9.36
C ALA A 98 -2.00 -18.50 -8.05
N LEU A 99 -1.54 -17.39 -7.46
CA LEU A 99 -2.22 -16.71 -6.36
C LEU A 99 -2.79 -15.39 -6.87
N GLU A 100 -4.08 -15.17 -6.63
CA GLU A 100 -4.75 -13.91 -6.91
C GLU A 100 -5.57 -13.46 -5.70
N VAL A 101 -5.46 -12.18 -5.35
CA VAL A 101 -6.37 -11.52 -4.41
C VAL A 101 -6.78 -10.18 -5.00
N ALA A 102 -8.04 -9.80 -4.80
CA ALA A 102 -8.56 -8.52 -5.24
C ALA A 102 -9.59 -7.99 -4.25
N GLY A 103 -9.65 -6.67 -4.12
CA GLY A 103 -10.64 -5.99 -3.33
C GLY A 103 -10.92 -4.60 -3.87
N GLU A 104 -11.92 -3.96 -3.28
CA GLU A 104 -12.26 -2.57 -3.57
C GLU A 104 -12.72 -1.87 -2.30
N HIS A 105 -12.67 -0.54 -2.30
CA HIS A 105 -13.25 0.29 -1.26
C HIS A 105 -13.87 1.57 -1.81
N ASP A 106 -14.79 2.16 -1.04
CA ASP A 106 -15.54 3.35 -1.42
C ASP A 106 -15.14 4.63 -0.65
N GLY A 107 -14.07 4.60 0.14
CA GLY A 107 -13.66 5.73 1.00
C GLY A 107 -13.46 7.09 0.31
N TYR A 108 -13.27 7.12 -1.02
CA TYR A 108 -13.17 8.36 -1.81
C TYR A 108 -14.49 8.80 -2.45
N MET A 109 -15.59 8.06 -2.26
CA MET A 109 -16.91 8.44 -2.77
C MET A 109 -17.46 9.71 -2.13
N ARG A 110 -16.90 10.13 -0.99
CA ARG A 110 -17.22 11.38 -0.28
C ARG A 110 -16.51 12.62 -0.85
N LEU A 111 -15.57 12.46 -1.79
CA LEU A 111 -14.91 13.59 -2.46
C LEU A 111 -15.90 14.36 -3.33
N ALA A 112 -15.53 15.58 -3.74
CA ALA A 112 -16.34 16.40 -4.63
C ALA A 112 -16.58 15.69 -5.98
N ASP A 113 -15.52 15.08 -6.52
CA ASP A 113 -15.57 14.13 -7.64
C ASP A 113 -15.36 12.70 -7.05
N PRO A 114 -16.42 11.88 -6.93
CA PRO A 114 -16.37 10.59 -6.25
C PRO A 114 -15.47 9.56 -6.95
N VAL A 115 -14.71 8.79 -6.15
CA VAL A 115 -13.82 7.74 -6.65
C VAL A 115 -14.00 6.42 -5.88
N VAL A 116 -14.05 5.30 -6.61
CA VAL A 116 -13.88 3.94 -6.08
C VAL A 116 -12.49 3.46 -6.43
N HIS A 117 -11.77 2.93 -5.44
CA HIS A 117 -10.45 2.34 -5.64
C HIS A 117 -10.57 0.81 -5.59
N GLN A 118 -10.11 0.16 -6.64
CA GLN A 118 -10.01 -1.30 -6.72
C GLN A 118 -8.55 -1.71 -6.85
N ARG A 119 -8.17 -2.78 -6.20
CA ARG A 119 -6.81 -3.34 -6.26
C ARG A 119 -6.85 -4.83 -6.52
N ARG A 120 -5.96 -5.30 -7.39
CA ARG A 120 -5.75 -6.73 -7.67
C ARG A 120 -4.27 -7.07 -7.64
N LEU A 121 -3.90 -8.06 -6.85
CA LEU A 121 -2.56 -8.64 -6.78
C LEU A 121 -2.58 -10.02 -7.42
N ARG A 122 -1.65 -10.26 -8.34
CA ARG A 122 -1.40 -11.56 -8.97
C ARG A 122 0.04 -11.97 -8.75
N VAL A 123 0.26 -13.13 -8.16
CA VAL A 123 1.58 -13.74 -8.02
C VAL A 123 1.78 -14.74 -9.14
N HIS A 124 2.90 -14.62 -9.84
CA HIS A 124 3.33 -15.48 -10.92
C HIS A 124 4.59 -16.24 -10.47
N GLY A 125 4.43 -17.53 -10.14
CA GLY A 125 5.52 -18.32 -9.56
C GLY A 125 5.89 -17.84 -8.15
N ALA A 126 7.19 -17.66 -7.87
CA ALA A 126 7.70 -17.32 -6.53
C ALA A 126 8.43 -15.96 -6.46
N GLU A 127 8.41 -15.19 -7.54
CA GLU A 127 9.30 -14.03 -7.72
C GLU A 127 8.62 -12.81 -8.33
N TYR A 128 7.55 -12.99 -9.10
CA TYR A 128 6.95 -11.91 -9.87
C TYR A 128 5.52 -11.64 -9.42
N ILE A 129 5.21 -10.37 -9.12
CA ILE A 129 3.90 -9.94 -8.65
C ILE A 129 3.45 -8.77 -9.52
N THR A 130 2.23 -8.85 -10.02
CA THR A 130 1.56 -7.73 -10.70
C THR A 130 0.49 -7.17 -9.79
N ILE A 131 0.56 -5.87 -9.51
CA ILE A 131 -0.43 -5.09 -8.78
C ILE A 131 -1.15 -4.23 -9.80
N THR A 132 -2.47 -4.33 -9.87
CA THR A 132 -3.31 -3.45 -10.68
C THR A 132 -4.19 -2.62 -9.77
N ASP A 133 -3.96 -1.31 -9.77
CA ASP A 133 -4.79 -0.32 -9.11
C ASP A 133 -5.70 0.33 -10.16
N SER A 134 -7.01 0.22 -9.97
CA SER A 134 -8.02 0.87 -10.81
C SER A 134 -8.73 1.94 -9.99
N PHE A 135 -8.85 3.13 -10.55
CA PHE A 135 -9.57 4.26 -9.96
C PHE A 135 -10.77 4.55 -10.85
N ILE A 136 -11.97 4.28 -10.35
CA ILE A 136 -13.23 4.42 -11.07
C ILE A 136 -13.91 5.69 -10.56
N GLY A 137 -14.18 6.62 -11.48
CA GLY A 137 -14.73 7.92 -11.19
C GLY A 137 -14.66 8.79 -12.44
N GLU A 138 -14.88 10.08 -12.27
CA GLU A 138 -14.75 11.10 -13.32
C GLU A 138 -13.71 12.15 -12.88
N GLY A 139 -13.51 13.20 -13.67
CA GLY A 139 -12.60 14.28 -13.30
C GLY A 139 -11.12 13.94 -13.43
N GLU A 140 -10.28 14.88 -12.96
CA GLU A 140 -8.83 14.76 -12.93
C GLU A 140 -8.36 14.82 -11.48
N HIS A 141 -7.59 13.82 -11.08
CA HIS A 141 -7.21 13.61 -9.67
C HIS A 141 -5.70 13.46 -9.52
N ASP A 142 -5.21 13.84 -8.35
CA ASP A 142 -3.85 13.56 -7.90
C ASP A 142 -3.85 12.21 -7.16
N VAL A 143 -3.28 11.18 -7.79
CA VAL A 143 -3.17 9.83 -7.23
C VAL A 143 -1.75 9.56 -6.76
N VAL A 144 -1.60 8.97 -5.57
CA VAL A 144 -0.31 8.47 -5.07
C VAL A 144 -0.44 7.02 -4.65
N LEU A 145 0.37 6.13 -5.23
CA LEU A 145 0.54 4.75 -4.77
C LEU A 145 1.73 4.70 -3.82
N HIS A 146 1.54 4.15 -2.63
CA HIS A 146 2.56 4.03 -1.60
C HIS A 146 2.99 2.57 -1.45
N PHE A 147 4.30 2.34 -1.28
CA PHE A 147 4.87 1.03 -0.95
C PHE A 147 5.89 1.21 0.18
N HIS A 148 5.48 0.84 1.39
CA HIS A 148 6.28 0.96 2.62
C HIS A 148 7.23 -0.22 2.74
N LEU A 149 8.52 0.05 2.58
CA LEU A 149 9.54 -0.98 2.65
C LEU A 149 10.00 -1.16 4.10
N THR A 150 10.60 -2.30 4.42
CA THR A 150 11.44 -2.39 5.62
C THR A 150 12.76 -1.65 5.41
N PRO A 151 13.53 -1.35 6.49
CA PRO A 151 14.82 -0.67 6.36
C PRO A 151 15.73 -1.36 5.33
N CYS A 152 16.02 -0.63 4.26
CA CYS A 152 16.78 -1.10 3.12
C CYS A 152 17.43 0.08 2.39
N THR A 153 18.34 -0.21 1.45
CA THR A 153 18.85 0.82 0.52
C THR A 153 17.98 0.84 -0.73
N VAL A 154 17.62 2.02 -1.21
CA VAL A 154 16.85 2.18 -2.45
C VAL A 154 17.69 2.89 -3.50
N GLU A 155 17.80 2.28 -4.67
CA GLU A 155 18.43 2.84 -5.85
C GLU A 155 17.35 3.24 -6.87
N GLN A 156 17.14 4.53 -7.06
CA GLN A 156 16.27 5.04 -8.13
C GLN A 156 16.91 4.75 -9.49
N ARG A 157 16.17 4.12 -10.41
CA ARG A 157 16.66 3.82 -11.76
C ARG A 157 16.16 4.84 -12.79
N ASP A 158 14.87 5.16 -12.75
CA ASP A 158 14.23 6.17 -13.60
C ASP A 158 12.94 6.69 -12.95
N VAL A 159 12.19 7.55 -13.64
CA VAL A 159 10.94 8.16 -13.13
C VAL A 159 9.81 7.18 -12.82
N SER A 160 9.97 5.91 -13.13
CA SER A 160 8.95 4.87 -12.98
C SER A 160 9.51 3.57 -12.38
N SER A 161 10.80 3.53 -12.05
CA SER A 161 11.42 2.33 -11.52
C SER A 161 12.52 2.57 -10.49
N ALA A 162 12.59 1.66 -9.53
CA ALA A 162 13.57 1.66 -8.46
C ALA A 162 13.93 0.21 -8.07
N GLN A 163 15.06 0.02 -7.40
CA GLN A 163 15.45 -1.24 -6.77
C GLN A 163 15.64 -1.03 -5.27
N ALA A 164 14.95 -1.81 -4.46
CA ALA A 164 15.23 -1.92 -3.03
C ALA A 164 16.19 -3.10 -2.77
N ILE A 165 17.19 -2.88 -1.92
CA ILE A 165 18.25 -3.83 -1.57
C ILE A 165 18.19 -4.05 -0.05
N PHE A 166 17.72 -5.22 0.33
CA PHE A 166 17.50 -5.63 1.72
C PHE A 166 18.73 -6.38 2.27
N PRO A 167 18.85 -6.51 3.61
CA PRO A 167 19.82 -7.41 4.22
C PRO A 167 19.74 -8.84 3.63
N GLY A 168 20.89 -9.52 3.54
CA GLY A 168 20.96 -10.88 2.97
C GLY A 168 20.81 -10.95 1.45
N ASP A 169 21.06 -9.84 0.73
CA ASP A 169 21.05 -9.73 -0.73
C ASP A 169 19.71 -10.08 -1.41
N VAL A 170 18.59 -9.96 -0.68
CA VAL A 170 17.26 -9.96 -1.30
C VAL A 170 17.06 -8.60 -1.96
N ARG A 171 16.64 -8.59 -3.22
CA ARG A 171 16.35 -7.36 -3.97
C ARG A 171 14.91 -7.36 -4.46
N LEU A 172 14.30 -6.19 -4.48
CA LEU A 172 12.97 -5.97 -5.04
C LEU A 172 13.08 -4.90 -6.12
N ASP A 173 12.91 -5.30 -7.38
CA ASP A 173 12.73 -4.37 -8.47
C ASP A 173 11.26 -3.94 -8.51
N VAL A 174 11.03 -2.63 -8.52
CA VAL A 174 9.70 -2.01 -8.63
C VAL A 174 9.64 -1.24 -9.93
N ASN A 175 8.66 -1.54 -10.78
CA ASN A 175 8.39 -0.80 -12.01
C ASN A 175 6.91 -0.46 -12.10
N VAL A 176 6.58 0.81 -12.34
CA VAL A 176 5.21 1.29 -12.44
C VAL A 176 4.91 1.69 -13.88
N SER A 177 3.78 1.22 -14.40
CA SER A 177 3.29 1.51 -15.74
C SER A 177 1.87 2.09 -15.67
N SER A 178 1.64 3.13 -16.46
CA SER A 178 0.37 3.86 -16.49
C SER A 178 0.19 4.52 -17.87
N SER A 179 -1.05 4.88 -18.21
CA SER A 179 -1.36 5.62 -19.44
C SER A 179 -0.81 7.05 -19.44
N VAL A 180 -0.74 7.67 -18.26
CA VAL A 180 -0.17 9.02 -18.04
C VAL A 180 1.10 8.88 -17.21
N LYS A 181 2.20 9.50 -17.66
CA LYS A 181 3.48 9.44 -16.96
C LYS A 181 3.39 10.14 -15.60
N GLY A 182 3.50 9.36 -14.53
CA GLY A 182 3.79 9.83 -13.18
C GLY A 182 5.28 9.80 -12.85
N THR A 183 5.59 10.03 -11.57
CA THR A 183 6.95 9.98 -11.02
C THR A 183 6.98 9.09 -9.78
N LEU A 184 7.83 8.06 -9.81
CA LEU A 184 8.21 7.24 -8.66
C LEU A 184 9.35 7.91 -7.92
N LEU A 185 9.16 8.20 -6.64
CA LEU A 185 10.17 8.79 -5.76
C LEU A 185 10.36 7.92 -4.52
N THR A 186 11.53 8.02 -3.91
CA THR A 186 11.75 7.50 -2.55
C THR A 186 11.52 8.62 -1.55
N GLU A 187 10.64 8.38 -0.59
CA GLU A 187 10.28 9.28 0.49
C GLU A 187 10.70 8.65 1.84
N GLU A 188 10.82 9.49 2.87
CA GLU A 188 11.05 9.00 4.23
C GLU A 188 9.71 8.67 4.90
N GLY A 189 9.56 7.43 5.33
CA GLY A 189 8.47 6.96 6.17
C GLY A 189 8.96 6.48 7.53
N TRP A 190 8.06 5.86 8.30
CA TRP A 190 8.33 5.41 9.66
C TRP A 190 7.77 4.01 9.90
N LEU A 191 8.57 3.17 10.56
CA LEU A 191 8.20 1.84 11.03
C LEU A 191 8.24 1.82 12.55
N SER A 192 7.22 1.23 13.18
CA SER A 192 7.12 1.06 14.63
C SER A 192 6.75 -0.37 14.99
N ARG A 193 7.70 -1.08 15.61
CA ARG A 193 7.52 -2.47 16.07
C ARG A 193 7.08 -2.57 17.53
N SER A 194 7.17 -1.46 18.26
CA SER A 194 7.00 -1.35 19.70
C SER A 194 6.45 0.04 20.06
N TRP A 195 5.75 0.11 21.19
CA TRP A 195 5.15 1.37 21.66
C TRP A 195 6.22 2.45 21.85
N TYR A 196 5.94 3.65 21.34
CA TYR A 196 6.79 4.84 21.43
C TYR A 196 8.18 4.73 20.79
N GLU A 197 8.45 3.65 20.07
CA GLU A 197 9.67 3.44 19.31
C GLU A 197 9.32 3.42 17.82
N LYS A 198 10.10 4.15 17.03
CA LYS A 198 10.00 4.14 15.57
C LYS A 198 11.36 4.37 14.93
N GLU A 199 11.55 3.80 13.76
CA GLU A 199 12.74 3.96 12.92
C GLU A 199 12.36 4.51 11.55
N PRO A 200 13.21 5.33 10.92
CA PRO A 200 12.98 5.78 9.55
C PRO A 200 13.09 4.59 8.58
N THR A 201 12.23 4.55 7.58
CA THR A 201 12.22 3.50 6.54
C THR A 201 11.88 4.11 5.18
N PRO A 202 12.42 3.59 4.06
CA PRO A 202 12.09 4.14 2.75
C PRO A 202 10.68 3.76 2.31
N VAL A 203 10.01 4.71 1.67
CA VAL A 203 8.70 4.52 1.03
C VAL A 203 8.86 4.83 -0.45
N LEU A 204 8.48 3.89 -1.31
CA LEU A 204 8.36 4.18 -2.74
C LEU A 204 6.97 4.77 -3.01
N ALA A 205 6.93 6.02 -3.49
CA ALA A 205 5.69 6.75 -3.77
C ALA A 205 5.59 7.08 -5.26
N TYR A 206 4.60 6.51 -5.95
CA TYR A 206 4.31 6.83 -7.34
C TYR A 206 3.22 7.89 -7.45
N ARG A 207 3.58 9.09 -7.88
CA ARG A 207 2.70 10.26 -7.98
C ARG A 207 2.29 10.51 -9.42
N VAL A 208 0.99 10.63 -9.68
CA VAL A 208 0.47 10.94 -11.02
C VAL A 208 -0.80 11.78 -10.94
N ARG A 209 -0.90 12.78 -11.81
CA ARG A 209 -2.15 13.52 -12.05
C ARG A 209 -2.82 12.97 -13.29
N VAL A 210 -4.03 12.47 -13.17
CA VAL A 210 -4.65 11.61 -14.20
C VAL A 210 -6.16 11.77 -14.24
N LYS A 211 -6.73 11.66 -15.44
CA LYS A 211 -8.19 11.60 -15.64
C LYS A 211 -8.72 10.20 -15.35
N LEU A 212 -9.88 10.15 -14.69
CA LEU A 212 -10.56 8.90 -14.38
C LEU A 212 -11.64 8.57 -15.43
N PRO A 213 -11.97 7.27 -15.63
CA PRO A 213 -11.38 6.11 -14.97
C PRO A 213 -9.98 5.81 -15.49
N THR A 214 -9.10 5.30 -14.62
CA THR A 214 -7.74 4.90 -15.01
C THR A 214 -7.30 3.63 -14.31
N LYS A 215 -6.23 3.06 -14.85
CA LYS A 215 -5.55 1.89 -14.32
C LYS A 215 -4.05 2.14 -14.28
N ILE A 216 -3.43 1.84 -13.14
CA ILE A 216 -1.99 1.84 -12.93
C ILE A 216 -1.56 0.42 -12.62
N THR A 217 -0.44 -0.03 -13.18
CA THR A 217 0.08 -1.38 -12.99
C THR A 217 1.50 -1.32 -12.45
N THR A 218 1.69 -1.89 -11.26
CA THR A 218 3.00 -2.02 -10.63
C THR A 218 3.48 -3.46 -10.75
N HIS A 219 4.73 -3.61 -11.16
CA HIS A 219 5.45 -4.86 -11.30
C HIS A 219 6.49 -4.95 -10.20
N LEU A 220 6.39 -5.98 -9.37
CA LEU A 220 7.37 -6.30 -8.34
C LEU A 220 8.12 -7.58 -8.77
N VAL A 221 9.45 -7.50 -8.86
CA VAL A 221 10.30 -8.66 -9.17
C VAL A 221 11.28 -8.87 -8.02
N ILE A 222 11.15 -9.99 -7.33
CA ILE A 222 12.02 -10.40 -6.23
C ILE A 222 13.21 -11.17 -6.81
N LYS A 223 14.42 -10.72 -6.49
CA LYS A 223 15.67 -11.39 -6.86
C LYS A 223 16.37 -11.83 -5.59
N ARG A 224 16.84 -13.08 -5.60
CA ARG A 224 17.54 -13.72 -4.48
C ARG A 224 18.87 -14.25 -5.01
N ASN A 225 19.92 -14.18 -4.20
CA ASN A 225 21.13 -14.93 -4.52
C ASN A 225 20.80 -16.42 -4.52
N LYS A 226 21.22 -17.13 -5.57
CA LYS A 226 21.17 -18.60 -5.60
C LYS A 226 22.23 -19.09 -4.61
N THR A 227 21.80 -19.49 -3.41
CA THR A 227 22.59 -20.38 -2.55
C THR A 227 22.71 -21.75 -3.20
#